data_AF-A0A6A0HPT3-F1
#
_entry.id   AF-A0A6A0HPT3-F1
#
_cell.length_a   1.000
_cell.length_b   1.000
_cell.length_c   1.000
_cell.angle_alpha   90.00
_cell.angle_beta   90.00
_cell.angle_gamma   90.00
#
_symmetry.space_group_name_H-M   'P 1'
#
loop_
_entity.id
_entity.type
_entity.pdbx_description
1 polymer ?
#
loop_
_entity_poly.entity_id
_entity_poly.type
_entity_poly.pdbx_seq_one_letter_code
_entity_poly.pdbx_strand_id
1 'polypeptide(L)'
;MTLSSFYSRGFYRSASLLALLIFSPLALMYAQSDSAILQPTTDNGEWFVLKKEDLAGGTHHTRHAEIFGKYVTGYNYFVLQGIDHVQATALDGGGYFTGIKAIPTESPVGYAVKLFDHALLAPPRTTSYCSGATYAAFIEQLNLIFKEQKIEVSPERMESLRMQEPDGGRREDGIKFWGKWNDDGFGSHYALVQYANMGIEIKPRQARPGDFMNISWQKGLGHSVVFLGYYEDEQHEKNIVYWASQTRTNGFGDEVVPLSRIKHVKAVRLTAPQNLMIFNVDAPVQRDIPGDVIDW
;
A
#
# COMPACT_ATOMS: atom_id res chain seq x y z
N MET A 1 0.17 34.30 -86.40
CA MET A 1 -0.26 35.27 -85.37
C MET A 1 0.92 35.51 -84.44
N THR A 2 1.36 36.77 -84.39
CA THR A 2 2.34 37.49 -83.53
C THR A 2 2.70 36.84 -82.18
N LEU A 3 3.95 36.51 -81.83
CA LEU A 3 5.14 37.32 -81.44
C LEU A 3 5.02 38.14 -80.13
N SER A 4 5.86 37.75 -79.14
CA SER A 4 6.61 38.59 -78.17
C SER A 4 5.80 39.30 -77.06
N SER A 5 6.28 39.74 -75.90
CA SER A 5 7.44 39.53 -75.01
C SER A 5 7.32 40.60 -73.88
N PHE A 6 8.17 40.51 -72.85
CA PHE A 6 8.56 41.56 -71.89
C PHE A 6 7.72 41.85 -70.61
N TYR A 7 8.40 41.60 -69.48
CA TYR A 7 8.68 42.49 -68.33
C TYR A 7 7.58 43.42 -67.78
N SER A 8 7.37 43.38 -66.46
CA SER A 8 7.69 44.53 -65.56
C SER A 8 7.29 44.25 -64.10
N ARG A 9 8.10 44.79 -63.19
CA ARG A 9 7.97 44.81 -61.73
C ARG A 9 6.76 45.63 -61.25
N GLY A 10 6.22 45.28 -60.08
CA GLY A 10 5.32 46.12 -59.29
C GLY A 10 5.35 45.75 -57.81
N PHE A 11 6.15 46.49 -57.04
CA PHE A 11 6.07 46.60 -55.57
C PHE A 11 4.75 47.27 -55.19
N TYR A 12 4.01 46.78 -54.19
CA TYR A 12 3.37 47.62 -53.16
C TYR A 12 3.08 46.83 -51.88
N ARG A 13 3.35 47.53 -50.77
CA ARG A 13 3.30 47.11 -49.36
C ARG A 13 1.88 47.11 -48.81
N SER A 14 1.56 46.14 -47.96
CA SER A 14 0.67 46.22 -46.78
C SER A 14 0.37 44.79 -46.30
N ALA A 15 0.21 44.44 -45.03
CA ALA A 15 0.48 45.05 -43.75
C ALA A 15 0.60 43.90 -42.73
N SER A 16 1.36 44.18 -41.68
CA SER A 16 1.57 43.45 -40.44
C SER A 16 0.45 42.53 -39.94
N LEU A 17 0.84 41.30 -39.54
CA LEU A 17 0.30 40.64 -38.33
C LEU A 17 1.34 39.63 -37.84
N LEU A 18 2.33 40.15 -37.11
CA LEU A 18 3.23 39.36 -36.29
C LEU A 18 2.41 38.87 -35.08
N ALA A 19 1.92 37.63 -35.13
CA ALA A 19 1.37 37.00 -33.95
C ALA A 19 2.53 36.68 -33.00
N LEU A 20 2.77 37.57 -32.04
CA LEU A 20 3.60 37.27 -30.86
C LEU A 20 2.91 36.15 -30.08
N LEU A 21 3.34 34.90 -30.30
CA LEU A 21 3.17 33.84 -29.32
C LEU A 21 4.08 34.16 -28.13
N ILE A 22 3.55 34.93 -27.19
CA ILE A 22 4.13 35.05 -25.85
C ILE A 22 3.93 33.68 -25.21
N PHE A 23 4.93 32.82 -25.34
CA PHE A 23 5.08 31.66 -24.47
C PHE A 23 5.25 32.19 -23.05
N SER A 24 4.18 32.14 -22.26
CA SER A 24 4.25 32.38 -20.83
C SER A 24 5.22 31.35 -20.22
N PRO A 25 6.30 31.77 -19.53
CA PRO A 25 7.24 30.84 -18.90
C PRO A 25 6.74 30.34 -17.54
N LEU A 26 5.45 30.47 -17.22
CA LEU A 26 4.84 29.99 -15.98
C LEU A 26 3.87 28.83 -16.23
N ALA A 27 4.41 27.69 -16.68
CA ALA A 27 3.77 26.38 -16.53
C ALA A 27 4.82 25.25 -16.58
N LEU A 28 6.03 25.52 -16.08
CA LEU A 28 7.10 24.53 -15.94
C LEU A 28 7.54 24.48 -14.47
N MET A 29 6.61 24.17 -13.58
CA MET A 29 6.96 23.74 -12.23
C MET A 29 6.11 22.52 -11.87
N TYR A 30 6.82 21.48 -11.44
CA TYR A 30 6.32 20.20 -10.94
C TYR A 30 5.73 19.20 -11.95
N ALA A 31 6.53 18.83 -12.95
CA ALA A 31 6.63 17.42 -13.31
C ALA A 31 7.96 16.90 -12.76
N GLN A 32 8.01 16.65 -11.45
CA GLN A 32 9.05 15.79 -10.91
C GLN A 32 8.76 14.43 -11.54
N SER A 33 9.53 14.06 -12.56
CA SER A 33 9.50 12.71 -13.11
C SER A 33 10.09 11.81 -12.04
N ASP A 34 9.26 11.45 -11.06
CA ASP A 34 9.58 10.44 -10.06
C ASP A 34 9.70 9.11 -10.80
N SER A 35 10.89 8.81 -11.30
CA SER A 35 11.34 7.44 -11.31
C SER A 35 11.41 7.04 -9.84
N ALA A 36 10.28 6.59 -9.29
CA ALA A 36 10.18 6.13 -7.93
C ALA A 36 11.31 5.12 -7.71
N ILE A 37 12.29 5.49 -6.88
CA ILE A 37 13.52 4.73 -6.75
C ILE A 37 13.14 3.38 -6.14
N LEU A 38 13.37 2.28 -6.85
CA LEU A 38 13.06 0.92 -6.40
C LEU A 38 14.04 0.48 -5.31
N GLN A 39 13.90 1.08 -4.13
CA GLN A 39 14.72 0.83 -2.95
C GLN A 39 13.88 0.89 -1.67
N PRO A 40 14.37 0.36 -0.54
CA PRO A 40 13.71 0.52 0.74
C PRO A 40 13.64 1.98 1.17
N THR A 41 12.55 2.36 1.85
CA THR A 41 12.49 3.63 2.59
C THR A 41 13.52 3.62 3.72
N THR A 42 14.21 4.74 3.91
CA THR A 42 15.12 4.99 5.02
C THR A 42 14.43 5.81 6.11
N ASP A 43 14.92 5.66 7.34
CA ASP A 43 14.53 6.49 8.48
C ASP A 43 15.76 7.19 9.07
N ASN A 44 15.53 8.19 9.91
CA ASN A 44 16.56 8.94 10.61
C ASN A 44 16.73 8.50 12.07
N GLY A 45 16.14 7.36 12.47
CA GLY A 45 16.15 6.87 13.85
C GLY A 45 15.26 7.64 14.82
N GLU A 46 14.54 8.67 14.38
CA GLU A 46 13.60 9.43 15.21
C GLU A 46 12.16 8.94 15.03
N TRP A 47 11.31 9.19 16.04
CA TRP A 47 9.88 8.96 15.95
C TRP A 47 9.28 9.75 14.79
N PHE A 48 8.52 9.07 13.93
CA PHE A 48 7.82 9.73 12.84
C PHE A 48 6.46 10.26 13.32
N VAL A 49 6.39 11.56 13.57
CA VAL A 49 5.19 12.22 14.10
C VAL A 49 4.54 13.05 12.99
N LEU A 50 3.27 12.74 12.72
CA LEU A 50 2.42 13.44 11.77
C LEU A 50 2.04 14.82 12.29
N LYS A 51 1.82 15.74 11.34
CA LYS A 51 1.18 17.01 11.65
C LYS A 51 -0.33 16.87 11.56
N LYS A 52 -1.07 17.74 12.24
CA LYS A 52 -2.53 17.74 12.22
C LYS A 52 -3.09 17.83 10.79
N GLU A 53 -2.42 18.58 9.91
CA GLU A 53 -2.84 18.74 8.52
C GLU A 53 -2.77 17.43 7.72
N ASP A 54 -1.92 16.48 8.12
CA ASP A 54 -1.83 15.17 7.49
C ASP A 54 -3.06 14.31 7.78
N LEU A 55 -3.87 14.64 8.79
CA LEU A 55 -5.12 13.95 9.12
C LEU A 55 -6.35 14.59 8.45
N ALA A 56 -6.17 15.65 7.67
CA ALA A 56 -7.26 16.36 7.00
C ALA A 56 -7.97 15.52 5.92
N GLY A 57 -7.39 14.38 5.53
CA GLY A 57 -8.03 13.40 4.66
C GLY A 57 -9.30 12.79 5.26
N GLY A 58 -9.39 12.71 6.60
CA GLY A 58 -10.44 11.97 7.29
C GLY A 58 -10.23 10.45 7.21
N THR A 59 -11.21 9.67 7.66
CA THR A 59 -11.11 8.19 7.69
C THR A 59 -11.13 7.55 6.30
N HIS A 60 -11.78 8.18 5.32
CA HIS A 60 -12.12 7.58 4.04
C HIS A 60 -11.62 8.44 2.88
N HIS A 61 -10.50 8.04 2.28
CA HIS A 61 -9.92 8.75 1.13
C HIS A 61 -8.93 7.90 0.34
N THR A 62 -8.67 8.29 -0.91
CA THR A 62 -7.67 7.66 -1.79
C THR A 62 -6.47 8.58 -2.03
N ARG A 63 -6.02 9.26 -0.97
CA ARG A 63 -4.93 10.25 -1.02
C ARG A 63 -3.75 9.89 -0.11
N HIS A 64 -3.55 8.62 0.22
CA HIS A 64 -2.48 8.19 1.11
C HIS A 64 -1.10 8.46 0.48
N ALA A 65 -0.92 8.19 -0.81
CA ALA A 65 0.32 8.49 -1.51
C ALA A 65 0.58 10.00 -1.61
N GLU A 66 -0.47 10.82 -1.75
CA GLU A 66 -0.36 12.29 -1.75
C GLU A 66 0.04 12.83 -0.36
N ILE A 67 -0.67 12.40 0.67
CA ILE A 67 -0.56 12.95 2.03
C ILE A 67 0.71 12.44 2.71
N PHE A 68 0.91 11.12 2.73
CA PHE A 68 1.99 10.48 3.48
C PHE A 68 3.22 10.20 2.60
N GLY A 69 3.06 10.14 1.28
CA GLY A 69 4.15 9.84 0.36
C GLY A 69 5.25 10.88 0.34
N LYS A 70 4.97 12.13 0.72
CA LYS A 70 5.99 13.18 0.89
C LYS A 70 7.04 12.87 1.97
N TYR A 71 6.77 11.90 2.85
CA TYR A 71 7.65 11.51 3.95
C TYR A 71 8.47 10.24 3.67
N VAL A 72 8.18 9.54 2.58
CA VAL A 72 8.78 8.25 2.26
C VAL A 72 9.22 8.20 0.80
N THR A 73 10.08 7.24 0.48
CA THR A 73 10.50 7.00 -0.90
C THR A 73 10.51 5.51 -1.19
N GLY A 74 10.51 5.12 -2.46
CA GLY A 74 10.64 3.73 -2.86
C GLY A 74 9.51 2.84 -2.38
N TYR A 75 9.82 1.67 -1.81
CA TYR A 75 8.81 0.62 -1.62
C TYR A 75 7.63 1.05 -0.74
N ASN A 76 7.82 1.83 0.32
CA ASN A 76 6.69 2.29 1.13
C ASN A 76 5.77 3.25 0.38
N TYR A 77 6.31 4.08 -0.52
CA TYR A 77 5.48 4.93 -1.38
C TYR A 77 4.53 4.09 -2.24
N PHE A 78 5.02 2.96 -2.78
CA PHE A 78 4.17 2.01 -3.49
C PHE A 78 3.15 1.30 -2.59
N VAL A 79 3.41 1.12 -1.29
CA VAL A 79 2.38 0.63 -0.34
C VAL A 79 1.25 1.64 -0.24
N LEU A 80 1.56 2.93 -0.11
CA LEU A 80 0.56 3.98 -0.01
C LEU A 80 -0.29 4.06 -1.29
N GLN A 81 0.32 3.89 -2.46
CA GLN A 81 -0.42 3.76 -3.72
C GLN A 81 -1.27 2.48 -3.76
N GLY A 82 -0.78 1.37 -3.22
CA GLY A 82 -1.54 0.14 -3.06
C GLY A 82 -2.76 0.32 -2.15
N ILE A 83 -2.61 1.05 -1.04
CA ILE A 83 -3.74 1.44 -0.18
C ILE A 83 -4.76 2.25 -0.97
N ASP A 84 -4.33 3.27 -1.71
CA ASP A 84 -5.22 4.11 -2.52
C ASP A 84 -6.02 3.27 -3.53
N HIS A 85 -5.37 2.27 -4.15
CA HIS A 85 -6.04 1.32 -5.04
C HIS A 85 -7.08 0.47 -4.31
N VAL A 86 -6.75 -0.07 -3.12
CA VAL A 86 -7.69 -0.88 -2.33
C VAL A 86 -8.87 -0.04 -1.84
N GLN A 87 -8.61 1.13 -1.23
CA GLN A 87 -9.65 2.02 -0.72
C GLN A 87 -10.59 2.49 -1.84
N ALA A 88 -10.09 2.70 -3.06
CA ALA A 88 -10.91 3.10 -4.20
C ALA A 88 -12.00 2.08 -4.57
N THR A 89 -11.82 0.79 -4.20
CA THR A 89 -12.84 -0.24 -4.44
C THR A 89 -14.06 -0.11 -3.53
N ALA A 90 -13.89 0.56 -2.38
CA ALA A 90 -14.93 0.76 -1.37
C ALA A 90 -14.61 1.99 -0.52
N LEU A 91 -14.89 3.17 -1.07
CA LEU A 91 -14.47 4.45 -0.48
C LEU A 91 -15.03 4.65 0.92
N ASP A 92 -16.27 4.22 1.18
CA ASP A 92 -16.99 4.27 2.47
C ASP A 92 -16.74 3.05 3.38
N GLY A 93 -15.72 2.26 3.05
CA GLY A 93 -15.24 1.11 3.80
C GLY A 93 -15.72 -0.25 3.24
N GLY A 94 -16.87 -0.32 2.57
CA GLY A 94 -17.35 -1.56 1.93
C GLY A 94 -17.91 -2.64 2.87
N GLY A 95 -17.95 -2.35 4.16
CA GLY A 95 -18.39 -3.24 5.22
C GLY A 95 -17.23 -4.02 5.87
N TYR A 96 -17.39 -4.33 7.16
CA TYR A 96 -16.45 -5.15 7.91
C TYR A 96 -17.04 -6.50 8.29
N PHE A 97 -16.25 -7.56 8.20
CA PHE A 97 -16.68 -8.88 8.65
C PHE A 97 -15.57 -9.77 9.18
N THR A 98 -15.83 -10.41 10.33
CA THR A 98 -14.97 -11.42 10.96
C THR A 98 -15.78 -12.66 11.34
N GLY A 99 -15.85 -13.63 10.44
CA GLY A 99 -16.56 -14.88 10.71
C GLY A 99 -15.76 -16.05 10.21
N ILE A 100 -14.89 -16.58 11.07
CA ILE A 100 -14.12 -17.81 10.85
C ILE A 100 -15.02 -19.04 10.62
N LYS A 101 -16.30 -18.98 11.04
CA LYS A 101 -17.34 -20.01 10.85
C LYS A 101 -18.45 -19.56 9.90
N ALA A 102 -18.30 -18.41 9.26
CA ALA A 102 -19.31 -17.94 8.32
C ALA A 102 -19.36 -18.88 7.12
N ILE A 103 -20.57 -19.05 6.58
CA ILE A 103 -20.81 -19.76 5.33
C ILE A 103 -21.41 -18.73 4.38
N PRO A 104 -20.73 -18.40 3.26
CA PRO A 104 -19.47 -18.99 2.80
C PRO A 104 -18.28 -18.60 3.71
N THR A 105 -17.25 -19.45 3.77
CA THR A 105 -16.01 -19.17 4.50
C THR A 105 -15.27 -18.05 3.77
N GLU A 106 -15.17 -16.87 4.39
CA GLU A 106 -15.22 -15.63 3.61
C GLU A 106 -13.91 -14.98 3.22
N SER A 107 -13.98 -14.29 2.07
CA SER A 107 -12.90 -13.50 1.50
C SER A 107 -12.64 -12.22 2.27
N PRO A 108 -11.39 -11.93 2.61
CA PRO A 108 -11.06 -10.98 3.66
C PRO A 108 -10.89 -9.54 3.14
N VAL A 109 -11.18 -9.23 1.87
CA VAL A 109 -10.94 -7.89 1.31
C VAL A 109 -11.99 -7.39 0.31
N GLY A 110 -13.08 -8.11 0.09
CA GLY A 110 -14.25 -7.55 -0.62
C GLY A 110 -14.14 -7.32 -2.14
N TYR A 111 -12.96 -7.49 -2.76
CA TYR A 111 -12.77 -7.36 -4.21
C TYR A 111 -11.80 -8.43 -4.75
N ALA A 112 -11.76 -8.58 -6.08
CA ALA A 112 -10.90 -9.57 -6.74
C ALA A 112 -9.44 -9.12 -6.70
N VAL A 113 -8.59 -9.88 -6.00
CA VAL A 113 -7.15 -9.60 -5.90
C VAL A 113 -6.40 -10.42 -6.94
N LYS A 114 -5.50 -9.77 -7.67
CA LYS A 114 -4.66 -10.39 -8.69
C LYS A 114 -3.21 -9.96 -8.53
N LEU A 115 -2.29 -10.89 -8.80
CA LEU A 115 -0.87 -10.59 -8.96
C LEU A 115 -0.47 -10.88 -10.40
N PHE A 116 -0.04 -9.87 -11.14
CA PHE A 116 0.34 -9.99 -12.56
C PHE A 116 -0.74 -10.73 -13.39
N ASP A 117 -1.99 -10.30 -13.24
CA ASP A 117 -3.20 -10.90 -13.85
C ASP A 117 -3.59 -12.31 -13.35
N HIS A 118 -2.78 -12.97 -12.52
CA HIS A 118 -3.15 -14.23 -11.87
C HIS A 118 -4.08 -13.97 -10.69
N ALA A 119 -5.25 -14.62 -10.69
CA ALA A 119 -6.22 -14.51 -9.60
C ALA A 119 -5.67 -15.14 -8.30
N LEU A 120 -5.63 -14.33 -7.24
CA LEU A 120 -5.32 -14.78 -5.87
C LEU A 120 -6.58 -14.92 -5.02
N LEU A 121 -7.63 -14.18 -5.36
CA LEU A 121 -8.91 -14.15 -4.66
C LEU A 121 -10.06 -13.84 -5.61
N ALA A 122 -11.14 -14.61 -5.52
CA ALA A 122 -12.44 -14.29 -6.08
C ALA A 122 -13.44 -14.14 -4.91
N PRO A 123 -13.81 -12.91 -4.53
CA PRO A 123 -14.58 -12.68 -3.32
C PRO A 123 -16.05 -13.08 -3.48
N PRO A 124 -16.69 -13.75 -2.50
CA PRO A 124 -18.12 -14.05 -2.53
C PRO A 124 -18.98 -12.85 -2.12
N ARG A 125 -18.39 -11.74 -1.65
CA ARG A 125 -19.07 -10.50 -1.22
C ARG A 125 -18.09 -9.34 -1.07
N THR A 126 -18.60 -8.15 -0.72
CA THR A 126 -17.84 -6.89 -0.70
C THR A 126 -17.19 -6.51 0.64
N THR A 127 -17.41 -7.26 1.72
CA THR A 127 -16.87 -6.90 3.05
C THR A 127 -15.38 -7.23 3.18
N SER A 128 -14.69 -6.58 4.11
CA SER A 128 -13.27 -6.78 4.38
C SER A 128 -12.94 -7.12 5.85
N TYR A 129 -11.70 -7.56 6.07
CA TYR A 129 -11.04 -7.82 7.34
C TYR A 129 -9.58 -7.33 7.29
N CYS A 130 -8.96 -7.10 8.45
CA CYS A 130 -7.70 -6.36 8.55
C CYS A 130 -6.50 -7.04 7.86
N SER A 131 -6.32 -8.35 8.01
CA SER A 131 -5.26 -9.11 7.32
C SER A 131 -5.46 -9.12 5.81
N GLY A 132 -6.71 -9.25 5.34
CA GLY A 132 -7.03 -9.18 3.91
C GLY A 132 -6.77 -7.80 3.32
N ALA A 133 -7.16 -6.74 4.03
CA ALA A 133 -6.89 -5.35 3.64
C ALA A 133 -5.39 -5.10 3.43
N THR A 134 -4.59 -5.43 4.45
CA THR A 134 -3.14 -5.24 4.41
C THR A 134 -2.46 -6.12 3.35
N TYR A 135 -2.93 -7.35 3.16
CA TYR A 135 -2.41 -8.22 2.11
C TYR A 135 -2.75 -7.74 0.71
N ALA A 136 -3.97 -7.24 0.48
CA ALA A 136 -4.32 -6.64 -0.79
C ALA A 136 -3.44 -5.42 -1.09
N ALA A 137 -3.22 -4.53 -0.11
CA ALA A 137 -2.30 -3.41 -0.27
C ALA A 137 -0.88 -3.89 -0.65
N PHE A 138 -0.41 -4.99 -0.06
CA PHE A 138 0.85 -5.64 -0.44
C PHE A 138 0.84 -6.19 -1.88
N ILE A 139 -0.23 -6.86 -2.31
CA ILE A 139 -0.33 -7.37 -3.69
C ILE A 139 -0.37 -6.23 -4.70
N GLU A 140 -1.16 -5.17 -4.44
CA GLU A 140 -1.20 -4.00 -5.32
C GLU A 140 0.14 -3.27 -5.37
N GLN A 141 0.85 -3.19 -4.24
CA GLN A 141 2.22 -2.69 -4.21
C GLN A 141 3.14 -3.50 -5.14
N LEU A 142 3.07 -4.84 -5.11
CA LEU A 142 3.89 -5.68 -5.99
C LEU A 142 3.54 -5.48 -7.47
N ASN A 143 2.25 -5.35 -7.80
CA ASN A 143 1.81 -5.02 -9.16
C ASN A 143 2.42 -3.70 -9.65
N LEU A 144 2.54 -2.70 -8.77
CA LEU A 144 3.14 -1.41 -9.10
C LEU A 144 4.67 -1.50 -9.24
N ILE A 145 5.36 -2.16 -8.31
CA ILE A 145 6.83 -2.31 -8.31
C ILE A 145 7.32 -3.02 -9.58
N PHE A 146 6.59 -4.05 -10.03
CA PHE A 146 6.99 -4.90 -11.14
C PHE A 146 6.23 -4.62 -12.44
N LYS A 147 5.45 -3.52 -12.51
CA LYS A 147 4.57 -3.19 -13.66
C LYS A 147 5.26 -3.25 -15.03
N GLU A 148 6.50 -2.77 -15.11
CA GLU A 148 7.29 -2.71 -16.35
C GLU A 148 8.29 -3.86 -16.49
N GLN A 149 8.34 -4.75 -15.50
CA GLN A 149 9.30 -5.85 -15.44
C GLN A 149 8.63 -7.14 -15.91
N LYS A 150 9.32 -7.88 -16.78
CA LYS A 150 8.93 -9.25 -17.11
C LYS A 150 9.41 -10.16 -16.00
N ILE A 151 8.52 -10.42 -15.05
CA ILE A 151 8.83 -11.25 -13.90
C ILE A 151 8.02 -12.54 -13.96
N GLU A 152 8.70 -13.66 -13.75
CA GLU A 152 8.08 -14.98 -13.74
C GLU A 152 8.06 -15.55 -12.32
N VAL A 153 6.86 -15.65 -11.74
CA VAL A 153 6.63 -16.35 -10.47
C VAL A 153 6.34 -17.82 -10.80
N SER A 154 7.14 -18.73 -10.26
CA SER A 154 6.88 -20.17 -10.42
C SER A 154 5.47 -20.56 -9.92
N PRO A 155 4.81 -21.57 -10.52
CA PRO A 155 3.46 -21.99 -10.12
C PRO A 155 3.30 -22.26 -8.63
N GLU A 156 4.31 -22.87 -8.01
CA GLU A 156 4.33 -23.18 -6.58
C GLU A 156 4.30 -21.92 -5.68
N ARG A 157 5.08 -20.90 -6.03
CA ARG A 157 5.10 -19.60 -5.33
C ARG A 157 3.81 -18.81 -5.56
N MET A 158 3.26 -18.86 -6.77
CA MET A 158 1.96 -18.25 -7.07
C MET A 158 0.85 -18.92 -6.25
N GLU A 159 0.87 -20.24 -6.18
CA GLU A 159 -0.04 -21.03 -5.32
C GLU A 159 0.11 -20.66 -3.84
N SER A 160 1.34 -20.42 -3.37
CA SER A 160 1.61 -20.00 -2.00
C SER A 160 0.97 -18.65 -1.64
N LEU A 161 0.75 -17.77 -2.61
CA LEU A 161 0.17 -16.43 -2.44
C LEU A 161 -1.37 -16.39 -2.51
N ARG A 162 -2.01 -17.49 -2.95
CA ARG A 162 -3.47 -17.53 -3.10
C ARG A 162 -4.16 -17.41 -1.73
N MET A 163 -5.29 -16.69 -1.68
CA MET A 163 -6.04 -16.39 -0.45
C MET A 163 -7.18 -17.38 -0.17
N GLN A 164 -7.51 -18.22 -1.15
CA GLN A 164 -8.55 -19.24 -1.11
C GLN A 164 -8.01 -20.59 -1.55
N GLU A 165 -8.71 -21.66 -1.19
CA GLU A 165 -8.52 -22.97 -1.79
C GLU A 165 -9.07 -23.01 -3.23
N PRO A 166 -8.65 -23.98 -4.07
CA PRO A 166 -9.13 -24.10 -5.46
C PRO A 166 -10.66 -24.18 -5.62
N ASP A 167 -11.36 -24.66 -4.59
CA ASP A 167 -12.82 -24.75 -4.53
C ASP A 167 -13.51 -23.44 -4.08
N GLY A 168 -12.73 -22.37 -3.83
CA GLY A 168 -13.20 -21.08 -3.34
C GLY A 168 -13.32 -21.01 -1.81
N GLY A 169 -13.03 -22.10 -1.10
CA GLY A 169 -13.02 -22.16 0.35
C GLY A 169 -11.95 -21.28 0.99
N ARG A 170 -12.09 -21.01 2.29
CA ARG A 170 -11.07 -20.31 3.08
C ARG A 170 -9.78 -21.13 3.10
N ARG A 171 -8.66 -20.44 2.91
CA ARG A 171 -7.34 -20.98 3.24
C ARG A 171 -7.05 -20.80 4.73
N GLU A 172 -6.60 -21.88 5.36
CA GLU A 172 -6.32 -21.91 6.80
C GLU A 172 -5.09 -21.11 7.21
N ASP A 173 -5.08 -20.71 8.47
CA ASP A 173 -4.00 -19.94 9.08
C ASP A 173 -2.70 -20.77 9.14
N GLY A 174 -1.56 -20.11 8.97
CA GLY A 174 -0.23 -20.73 8.91
C GLY A 174 0.10 -21.44 7.58
N ILE A 175 -0.87 -21.66 6.70
CA ILE A 175 -0.66 -22.37 5.42
C ILE A 175 -0.08 -21.45 4.35
N LYS A 176 1.12 -21.80 3.87
CA LYS A 176 1.84 -21.07 2.80
C LYS A 176 2.00 -19.57 3.12
N PHE A 177 2.14 -18.69 2.13
CA PHE A 177 2.37 -17.26 2.35
C PHE A 177 1.14 -16.57 2.94
N TRP A 178 -0.01 -16.67 2.28
CA TRP A 178 -1.24 -16.01 2.75
C TRP A 178 -1.64 -16.46 4.15
N GLY A 179 -1.64 -17.77 4.42
CA GLY A 179 -2.01 -18.29 5.74
C GLY A 179 -1.07 -17.78 6.83
N LYS A 180 0.23 -17.61 6.54
CA LYS A 180 1.19 -16.99 7.48
C LYS A 180 0.91 -15.50 7.70
N TRP A 181 0.52 -14.78 6.66
CA TRP A 181 0.10 -13.37 6.78
C TRP A 181 -1.16 -13.23 7.62
N ASN A 182 -2.11 -14.15 7.45
CA ASN A 182 -3.40 -14.17 8.13
C ASN A 182 -3.35 -14.79 9.54
N ASP A 183 -2.23 -15.40 9.91
CA ASP A 183 -2.09 -16.17 11.15
C ASP A 183 -2.23 -15.30 12.41
N ASP A 184 -2.64 -15.93 13.50
CA ASP A 184 -2.66 -15.33 14.83
C ASP A 184 -1.24 -14.93 15.26
N GLY A 185 -1.12 -13.71 15.78
CA GLY A 185 0.16 -13.12 16.21
C GLY A 185 0.67 -12.08 15.21
N PHE A 186 1.94 -12.19 14.80
CA PHE A 186 2.62 -11.20 13.97
C PHE A 186 2.75 -11.67 12.51
N GLY A 187 1.61 -11.91 11.86
CA GLY A 187 1.55 -12.56 10.53
C GLY A 187 2.37 -11.89 9.43
N SER A 188 2.43 -10.55 9.38
CA SER A 188 3.26 -9.84 8.40
C SER A 188 4.75 -10.17 8.59
N HIS A 189 5.21 -10.35 9.83
CA HIS A 189 6.57 -10.78 10.13
C HIS A 189 6.81 -12.24 9.73
N TYR A 190 5.86 -13.14 10.04
CA TYR A 190 5.99 -14.55 9.64
C TYR A 190 6.12 -14.68 8.12
N ALA A 191 5.26 -13.96 7.36
CA ALA A 191 5.23 -14.04 5.91
C ALA A 191 6.42 -13.33 5.24
N LEU A 192 6.68 -12.06 5.58
CA LEU A 192 7.68 -11.25 4.87
C LEU A 192 9.11 -11.45 5.38
N VAL A 193 9.30 -11.60 6.69
CA VAL A 193 10.65 -11.69 7.28
C VAL A 193 11.13 -13.13 7.27
N GLN A 194 10.37 -14.03 7.88
CA GLN A 194 10.83 -15.41 8.09
C GLN A 194 10.63 -16.30 6.86
N TYR A 195 9.44 -16.27 6.27
CA TYR A 195 9.07 -17.21 5.21
C TYR A 195 9.61 -16.81 3.84
N ALA A 196 9.40 -15.55 3.45
CA ALA A 196 9.75 -15.09 2.10
C ALA A 196 11.04 -14.27 2.02
N ASN A 197 11.59 -13.85 3.16
CA ASN A 197 12.77 -12.99 3.24
C ASN A 197 12.63 -11.70 2.39
N MET A 198 11.42 -11.19 2.20
CA MET A 198 11.15 -9.98 1.40
C MET A 198 11.26 -8.70 2.23
N GLY A 199 11.16 -8.81 3.54
CA GLY A 199 11.16 -7.67 4.45
C GLY A 199 12.09 -7.88 5.65
N ILE A 200 12.26 -6.80 6.40
CA ILE A 200 12.99 -6.81 7.67
C ILE A 200 12.06 -6.33 8.79
N GLU A 201 12.30 -6.82 10.00
CA GLU A 201 11.70 -6.23 11.20
C GLU A 201 12.23 -4.80 11.40
N ILE A 202 11.33 -3.89 11.75
CA ILE A 202 11.64 -2.49 12.07
C ILE A 202 11.17 -2.20 13.50
N LYS A 203 11.96 -1.45 14.27
CA LYS A 203 11.55 -1.02 15.62
C LYS A 203 10.50 0.09 15.57
N PRO A 204 9.62 0.22 16.58
CA PRO A 204 8.52 1.19 16.56
C PRO A 204 8.96 2.64 16.23
N ARG A 205 10.12 3.06 16.75
CA ARG A 205 10.72 4.37 16.49
C ARG A 205 11.11 4.59 15.02
N GLN A 206 11.51 3.52 14.33
CA GLN A 206 11.96 3.55 12.94
C GLN A 206 10.82 3.37 11.93
N ALA A 207 9.60 3.09 12.41
CA ALA A 207 8.42 2.91 11.57
C ALA A 207 8.15 4.17 10.73
N ARG A 208 7.79 3.98 9.46
CA ARG A 208 7.48 5.02 8.48
C ARG A 208 6.19 4.67 7.74
N PRO A 209 5.44 5.67 7.24
CA PRO A 209 4.20 5.43 6.50
C PRO A 209 4.39 4.32 5.46
N GLY A 210 3.46 3.37 5.37
CA GLY A 210 3.57 2.23 4.46
C GLY A 210 4.25 0.98 5.04
N ASP A 211 4.82 1.04 6.25
CA ASP A 211 5.28 -0.19 6.91
C ASP A 211 4.07 -1.05 7.32
N PHE A 212 4.17 -2.37 7.12
CA PHE A 212 3.16 -3.30 7.62
C PHE A 212 3.36 -3.48 9.13
N MET A 213 2.28 -3.54 9.89
CA MET A 213 2.35 -3.66 11.34
C MET A 213 1.25 -4.56 11.87
N ASN A 214 1.63 -5.48 12.75
CA ASN A 214 0.67 -6.20 13.58
C ASN A 214 0.62 -5.57 14.97
N ILE A 215 -0.58 -5.27 15.45
CA ILE A 215 -0.85 -4.72 16.77
C ILE A 215 -1.40 -5.81 17.67
N SER A 216 -0.81 -5.95 18.86
CA SER A 216 -1.37 -6.71 19.99
C SER A 216 -1.93 -5.71 21.00
N TRP A 217 -3.24 -5.73 21.22
CA TRP A 217 -3.90 -4.82 22.15
C TRP A 217 -3.72 -5.26 23.61
N GLN A 218 -3.88 -4.32 24.54
CA GLN A 218 -4.01 -4.64 25.97
C GLN A 218 -5.22 -5.54 26.25
N LYS A 219 -6.30 -5.35 25.47
CA LYS A 219 -7.53 -6.15 25.51
C LYS A 219 -8.03 -6.38 24.08
N GLY A 220 -8.29 -7.63 23.71
CA GLY A 220 -8.81 -8.00 22.40
C GLY A 220 -7.85 -8.89 21.59
N LEU A 221 -8.22 -9.14 20.33
CA LEU A 221 -7.47 -9.96 19.38
C LEU A 221 -6.41 -9.13 18.63
N GLY A 222 -5.46 -9.77 17.95
CA GLY A 222 -4.49 -9.06 17.12
C GLY A 222 -5.14 -8.26 15.98
N HIS A 223 -4.40 -7.29 15.43
CA HIS A 223 -4.86 -6.47 14.30
C HIS A 223 -3.74 -6.28 13.28
N SER A 224 -4.03 -6.47 12.00
CA SER A 224 -3.08 -6.22 10.91
C SER A 224 -3.36 -4.87 10.27
N VAL A 225 -2.38 -3.99 10.23
CA VAL A 225 -2.53 -2.60 9.75
C VAL A 225 -1.37 -2.20 8.83
N VAL A 226 -1.55 -1.14 8.06
CA VAL A 226 -0.44 -0.37 7.48
C VAL A 226 -0.23 0.87 8.34
N PHE A 227 0.97 1.03 8.87
CA PHE A 227 1.33 2.19 9.68
C PHE A 227 1.34 3.46 8.83
N LEU A 228 0.75 4.55 9.34
CA LEU A 228 0.75 5.87 8.68
C LEU A 228 1.54 6.90 9.48
N GLY A 229 1.62 6.75 10.81
CA GLY A 229 2.45 7.63 11.64
C GLY A 229 2.07 7.60 13.12
N TYR A 230 2.83 8.33 13.92
CA TYR A 230 2.40 8.71 15.26
C TYR A 230 1.76 10.10 15.23
N TYR A 231 0.90 10.41 16.19
CA TYR A 231 0.25 11.71 16.27
C TYR A 231 0.05 12.10 17.73
N GLU A 232 0.36 13.35 18.08
CA GLU A 232 0.02 13.92 19.38
C GLU A 232 -1.17 14.86 19.17
N ASP A 233 -2.27 14.61 19.87
CA ASP A 233 -3.48 15.41 19.73
C ASP A 233 -3.44 16.70 20.55
N GLU A 234 -4.53 17.47 20.48
CA GLU A 234 -4.65 18.76 21.17
C GLU A 234 -4.64 18.62 22.71
N GLN A 235 -4.85 17.42 23.22
CA GLN A 235 -4.82 17.08 24.65
C GLN A 235 -3.47 16.49 25.07
N HIS A 236 -2.46 16.51 24.18
CA HIS A 236 -1.15 15.88 24.38
C HIS A 236 -1.22 14.35 24.55
N GLU A 237 -2.31 13.70 24.11
CA GLU A 237 -2.37 12.25 24.07
C GLU A 237 -1.64 11.72 22.82
N LYS A 238 -0.76 10.74 23.05
CA LYS A 238 0.00 10.08 22.01
C LYS A 238 -0.83 8.98 21.37
N ASN A 239 -0.93 9.04 20.06
CA ASN A 239 -1.72 8.17 19.22
C ASN A 239 -0.86 7.51 18.13
N ILE A 240 -1.30 6.34 17.68
CA ILE A 240 -0.89 5.75 16.41
C ILE A 240 -1.96 6.06 15.36
N VAL A 241 -1.52 6.28 14.12
CA VAL A 241 -2.36 6.43 12.94
C VAL A 241 -2.04 5.30 11.98
N TYR A 242 -3.06 4.60 11.53
CA TYR A 242 -2.90 3.46 10.64
C TYR A 242 -4.09 3.33 9.69
N TRP A 243 -3.86 2.69 8.55
CA TRP A 243 -4.90 2.23 7.64
C TRP A 243 -5.16 0.74 7.83
N ALA A 244 -6.43 0.34 7.92
CA ALA A 244 -6.82 -1.07 8.00
C ALA A 244 -8.27 -1.29 7.60
N SER A 245 -8.74 -2.53 7.71
CA SER A 245 -10.17 -2.84 7.73
C SER A 245 -10.65 -3.19 9.14
N GLN A 246 -11.67 -2.49 9.65
CA GLN A 246 -12.23 -2.70 10.99
C GLN A 246 -13.70 -2.25 11.12
N THR A 247 -14.35 -2.66 12.20
CA THR A 247 -15.74 -2.28 12.49
C THR A 247 -15.94 -0.75 12.54
N ARG A 248 -15.00 -0.02 13.16
CA ARG A 248 -15.12 1.44 13.36
C ARG A 248 -15.04 2.23 12.06
N THR A 249 -14.33 1.70 11.09
CA THR A 249 -14.18 2.26 9.73
C THR A 249 -15.15 1.61 8.74
N ASN A 250 -16.10 0.78 9.20
CA ASN A 250 -17.01 0.04 8.32
C ASN A 250 -16.29 -0.68 7.16
N GLY A 251 -15.16 -1.33 7.45
CA GLY A 251 -14.26 -1.88 6.43
C GLY A 251 -13.04 -0.97 6.26
N PHE A 252 -12.60 -0.61 5.06
CA PHE A 252 -11.34 0.14 4.87
C PHE A 252 -11.37 1.58 5.39
N GLY A 253 -10.34 1.98 6.13
CA GLY A 253 -10.09 3.38 6.43
C GLY A 253 -8.96 3.62 7.42
N ASP A 254 -8.68 4.91 7.60
CA ASP A 254 -7.72 5.43 8.56
C ASP A 254 -8.33 5.52 9.96
N GLU A 255 -7.56 5.11 10.96
CA GLU A 255 -7.94 5.22 12.36
C GLU A 255 -6.81 5.84 13.19
N VAL A 256 -7.21 6.69 14.13
CA VAL A 256 -6.34 7.25 15.16
C VAL A 256 -6.67 6.57 16.49
N VAL A 257 -5.68 5.95 17.12
CA VAL A 257 -5.87 5.18 18.36
C VAL A 257 -4.84 5.55 19.42
N PRO A 258 -5.25 5.74 20.70
CA PRO A 258 -4.30 6.00 21.78
C PRO A 258 -3.29 4.87 21.97
N LEU A 259 -2.02 5.22 22.17
CA LEU A 259 -0.95 4.24 22.44
C LEU A 259 -1.22 3.44 23.72
N SER A 260 -1.95 4.01 24.68
CA SER A 260 -2.35 3.35 25.93
C SER A 260 -3.18 2.07 25.72
N ARG A 261 -3.78 1.89 24.54
CA ARG A 261 -4.54 0.68 24.19
C ARG A 261 -3.67 -0.45 23.65
N ILE A 262 -2.43 -0.16 23.27
CA ILE A 262 -1.51 -1.09 22.63
C ILE A 262 -0.62 -1.75 23.68
N LYS A 263 -0.48 -3.07 23.59
CA LYS A 263 0.45 -3.83 24.41
C LYS A 263 1.80 -3.96 23.71
N HIS A 264 1.76 -4.44 22.47
CA HIS A 264 2.94 -4.58 21.63
C HIS A 264 2.60 -4.34 20.16
N VAL A 265 3.62 -4.05 19.37
CA VAL A 265 3.55 -4.07 17.91
C VAL A 265 4.66 -4.94 17.33
N LYS A 266 4.52 -5.32 16.07
CA LYS A 266 5.61 -5.86 15.25
C LYS A 266 5.51 -5.22 13.88
N ALA A 267 6.49 -4.39 13.52
CA ALA A 267 6.51 -3.68 12.25
C ALA A 267 7.50 -4.35 11.27
N VAL A 268 7.15 -4.31 10.00
CA VAL A 268 7.90 -4.90 8.90
C VAL A 268 7.96 -3.93 7.74
N ARG A 269 9.17 -3.70 7.24
CA ARG A 269 9.40 -2.94 5.99
C ARG A 269 9.77 -3.89 4.88
N LEU A 270 9.15 -3.72 3.72
CA LEU A 270 9.55 -4.40 2.50
C LEU A 270 10.90 -3.87 2.04
N THR A 271 11.86 -4.76 1.77
CA THR A 271 13.22 -4.39 1.38
C THR A 271 13.77 -5.16 0.19
N ALA A 272 13.22 -6.35 -0.09
CA ALA A 272 13.68 -7.25 -1.14
C ALA A 272 12.48 -7.91 -1.86
N PRO A 273 11.63 -7.13 -2.56
CA PRO A 273 10.44 -7.66 -3.25
C PRO A 273 10.79 -8.75 -4.29
N GLN A 274 11.99 -8.73 -4.87
CA GLN A 274 12.48 -9.74 -5.81
C GLN A 274 12.52 -11.16 -5.22
N ASN A 275 12.54 -11.29 -3.89
CA ASN A 275 12.53 -12.60 -3.23
C ASN A 275 11.23 -13.37 -3.48
N LEU A 276 10.18 -12.70 -3.98
CA LEU A 276 8.97 -13.31 -4.55
C LEU A 276 9.25 -14.42 -5.57
N MET A 277 10.39 -14.35 -6.27
CA MET A 277 10.75 -15.31 -7.30
C MET A 277 11.52 -16.52 -6.77
N ILE A 278 12.13 -16.40 -5.59
CA ILE A 278 13.13 -17.36 -5.14
C ILE A 278 12.88 -17.94 -3.74
N PHE A 279 11.94 -17.39 -2.96
CA PHE A 279 11.71 -17.89 -1.60
C PHE A 279 11.35 -19.39 -1.57
N ASN A 280 11.72 -20.05 -0.47
CA ASN A 280 11.43 -21.46 -0.24
C ASN A 280 10.01 -21.61 0.34
N VAL A 281 9.10 -22.28 -0.37
CA VAL A 281 7.72 -22.46 0.09
C VAL A 281 7.57 -23.45 1.25
N ASP A 282 8.62 -24.22 1.55
CA ASP A 282 8.65 -25.15 2.68
C ASP A 282 9.36 -24.55 3.90
N ALA A 283 9.74 -23.26 3.85
CA ALA A 283 10.43 -22.61 4.96
C ALA A 283 9.54 -22.62 6.22
N PRO A 284 10.06 -23.10 7.37
CA PRO A 284 9.33 -23.01 8.63
C PRO A 284 9.31 -21.58 9.14
N VAL A 285 8.34 -21.28 10.01
CA VAL A 285 8.28 -20.01 10.76
C VAL A 285 8.15 -20.28 12.25
N GLN A 286 8.81 -19.46 13.06
CA GLN A 286 8.66 -19.41 14.50
C GLN A 286 7.55 -18.41 14.86
N ARG A 287 6.47 -18.92 15.47
CA ARG A 287 5.32 -18.12 15.92
C ARG A 287 5.53 -17.47 17.29
N ASP A 288 6.36 -18.09 18.14
CA ASP A 288 6.70 -17.53 19.45
C ASP A 288 7.85 -16.52 19.31
N ILE A 289 7.50 -15.30 18.90
CA ILE A 289 8.42 -14.16 18.81
C ILE A 289 7.90 -13.02 19.70
N PRO A 290 8.80 -12.25 20.32
CA PRO A 290 8.40 -11.14 21.18
C PRO A 290 7.87 -9.96 20.35
N GLY A 291 6.83 -9.30 20.86
CA GLY A 291 6.39 -8.00 20.35
C GLY A 291 7.23 -6.85 20.90
N ASP A 292 7.29 -5.75 20.17
CA ASP A 292 7.99 -4.54 20.56
C ASP A 292 7.06 -3.58 21.32
N VAL A 293 7.59 -2.94 22.37
CA VAL A 293 6.88 -1.90 23.13
C VAL A 293 7.11 -0.55 22.44
N ILE A 294 6.06 0.27 22.38
CA ILE A 294 6.16 1.65 21.92
C ILE A 294 6.52 2.51 23.14
N ASP A 295 7.74 3.04 23.17
CA ASP A 295 8.31 3.85 24.26
C ASP A 295 8.37 5.36 23.90
N TRP A 296 7.43 5.84 23.09
CA TRP A 296 7.39 7.23 22.64
C TRP A 296 7.03 8.21 23.76
#